data_AF-Q7UA45-F1
#
_entry.id   AF-Q7UA45-F1
#
_cell.length_a   1.000
_cell.length_b   1.000
_cell.length_c   1.000
_cell.angle_alpha   90.00
_cell.angle_beta   90.00
_cell.angle_gamma   90.00
#
_symmetry.space_group_name_H-M   'P 1'
#
loop_
_entity.id
_entity.type
_entity.pdbx_description
1 polymer ?
#
loop_
_entity_poly.entity_id
_entity_poly.type
_entity_poly.pdbx_seq_one_letter_code
_entity_poly.pdbx_strand_id
1 'polypeptide(L)'
;MPVLLAMDLPVGSQVPFQSNPQLPLDPIQLAIPLEIDDGKVESFDPVARAQELATTLPRTWCGTFEPFDGNPTVDVTLELSAVTAIGQMVDLRGSMTMGSVTTPVQGNLHAKSDQLDLIPLGDPLIAGVEPGGLFLGLQGFSPTGWQSPRLINTADPSTGVGGRLALMSSCQAETPVPVQPLW
;
A
#
# COMPACT_ATOMS: atom_id res chain seq x y z
N MET A 1 -49.28 -11.06 0.93
CA MET A 1 -47.86 -10.71 1.23
C MET A 1 -47.71 -10.72 2.73
N PRO A 2 -46.81 -11.53 3.33
CA PRO A 2 -46.60 -11.48 4.77
C PRO A 2 -45.66 -10.31 5.10
N VAL A 3 -46.06 -9.54 6.10
CA VAL A 3 -45.30 -8.44 6.68
C VAL A 3 -44.25 -9.04 7.62
N LEU A 4 -42.97 -8.79 7.37
CA LEU A 4 -41.92 -9.10 8.33
C LEU A 4 -41.83 -7.94 9.33
N LEU A 5 -42.31 -8.18 10.54
CA LEU A 5 -42.09 -7.30 11.69
C LEU A 5 -40.62 -7.43 12.12
N ALA A 6 -39.85 -6.36 11.94
CA ALA A 6 -38.53 -6.25 12.55
C ALA A 6 -38.73 -6.08 14.07
N MET A 7 -38.46 -7.15 14.84
CA MET A 7 -38.35 -7.07 16.29
C MET A 7 -36.96 -6.54 16.64
N ASP A 8 -36.92 -5.35 17.23
CA ASP A 8 -35.70 -4.75 17.77
C ASP A 8 -35.31 -5.52 19.04
N LEU A 9 -34.23 -6.31 18.96
CA LEU A 9 -33.74 -7.10 20.09
C LEU A 9 -32.79 -6.22 20.92
N PRO A 10 -32.96 -6.13 22.25
CA PRO A 10 -32.05 -5.35 23.09
C PRO A 10 -30.62 -5.92 23.02
N VAL A 11 -29.63 -5.02 22.89
CA VAL A 11 -28.21 -5.37 23.01
C VAL A 11 -27.97 -6.04 24.38
N GLY A 12 -27.56 -7.31 24.35
CA GLY A 12 -27.31 -8.13 25.54
C GLY A 12 -28.25 -9.34 25.74
N SER A 13 -29.21 -9.56 24.84
CA SER A 13 -30.04 -10.78 24.85
C SER A 13 -29.21 -12.03 24.53
N GLN A 14 -29.04 -12.92 25.50
CA GLN A 14 -28.45 -14.24 25.27
C GLN A 14 -29.52 -15.20 24.76
N VAL A 15 -29.41 -15.62 23.50
CA VAL A 15 -30.20 -16.73 22.95
C VAL A 15 -29.61 -18.06 23.45
N PRO A 16 -30.37 -18.93 24.10
CA PRO A 16 -29.87 -20.25 24.50
C PRO A 16 -29.59 -21.07 23.25
N PHE A 17 -28.35 -21.54 23.10
CA PHE A 17 -27.99 -22.48 22.05
C PHE A 17 -28.60 -23.84 22.41
N GLN A 18 -29.73 -24.20 21.78
CA GLN A 18 -30.26 -25.56 21.85
C GLN A 18 -29.54 -26.41 20.79
N SER A 19 -28.55 -27.19 21.21
CA SER A 19 -27.89 -28.17 20.34
C SER A 19 -28.91 -29.22 19.88
N ASN A 20 -29.23 -29.24 18.59
CA ASN A 20 -30.04 -30.29 17.98
C ASN A 20 -29.24 -31.63 18.00
N PRO A 21 -29.73 -32.71 18.63
CA PRO A 21 -28.93 -33.93 18.87
C PRO A 21 -28.75 -34.85 17.65
N GLN A 22 -29.04 -34.39 16.43
CA GLN A 22 -29.06 -35.25 15.23
C GLN A 22 -27.84 -35.14 14.30
N LEU A 23 -26.75 -34.51 14.74
CA LEU A 23 -25.48 -34.58 14.01
C LEU A 23 -24.49 -35.39 14.85
N PRO A 24 -24.03 -36.58 14.39
CA PRO A 24 -22.90 -37.24 15.00
C PRO A 24 -21.64 -36.49 14.56
N LEU A 25 -21.39 -35.33 15.16
CA LEU A 25 -20.10 -34.67 15.10
C LEU A 25 -19.24 -35.33 16.17
N ASP A 26 -18.59 -36.43 15.79
CA ASP A 26 -17.56 -37.07 16.62
C ASP A 26 -16.41 -36.04 16.79
N PRO A 27 -16.21 -35.44 17.99
CA PRO A 27 -15.37 -34.25 18.14
C PRO A 27 -13.86 -34.51 17.97
N ILE A 28 -13.46 -35.76 17.73
CA ILE A 28 -12.08 -36.23 17.87
C ILE A 28 -11.37 -36.40 16.52
N GLN A 29 -12.04 -36.24 15.36
CA GLN A 29 -11.42 -36.49 14.05
C GLN A 29 -10.85 -35.24 13.33
N LEU A 30 -10.85 -34.05 13.93
CA LEU A 30 -10.29 -32.83 13.30
C LEU A 30 -9.02 -32.27 13.93
N ALA A 31 -8.41 -32.97 14.88
CA ALA A 31 -7.08 -32.62 15.39
C ALA A 31 -6.02 -33.50 14.73
N ILE A 32 -5.85 -33.38 13.41
CA ILE A 32 -4.58 -33.75 12.79
C ILE A 32 -3.66 -32.56 13.10
N PRO A 33 -2.64 -32.70 13.96
CA PRO A 33 -1.63 -31.67 14.09
C PRO A 33 -1.08 -31.44 12.69
N LEU A 34 -1.13 -30.19 12.21
CA LEU A 34 -0.37 -29.83 11.03
C LEU A 34 1.09 -30.14 11.40
N GLU A 35 1.66 -31.22 10.88
CA GLU A 35 3.10 -31.43 10.92
C GLU A 35 3.72 -30.28 10.15
N ILE A 36 4.09 -29.22 10.87
CA ILE A 36 4.99 -28.21 10.36
C ILE A 36 6.29 -28.96 10.16
N ASP A 37 6.73 -29.06 8.92
CA ASP A 37 8.00 -29.69 8.55
C ASP A 37 9.13 -28.88 9.24
N ASP A 38 9.48 -29.27 10.47
CA ASP A 38 10.44 -28.60 11.38
C ASP A 38 11.87 -28.50 10.79
N GLY A 39 12.09 -29.02 9.58
CA GLY A 39 13.39 -29.12 8.94
C GLY A 39 13.71 -28.07 7.88
N LYS A 40 12.77 -27.22 7.45
CA LYS A 40 12.99 -26.32 6.31
C LYS A 40 12.55 -24.88 6.58
N VAL A 41 13.20 -24.25 7.56
CA VAL A 41 13.22 -22.78 7.62
C VAL A 41 13.98 -22.30 6.39
N GLU A 42 13.26 -21.77 5.39
CA GLU A 42 13.91 -21.08 4.29
C GLU A 42 14.74 -19.94 4.87
N SER A 43 16.06 -20.07 4.80
CA SER A 43 16.99 -19.04 5.27
C SER A 43 16.92 -17.90 4.27
N PHE A 44 16.07 -16.92 4.58
CA PHE A 44 16.00 -15.69 3.81
C PHE A 44 17.26 -14.87 4.06
N ASP A 45 18.05 -14.63 3.01
CA ASP A 45 19.19 -13.72 3.04
C ASP A 45 18.75 -12.30 2.59
N PRO A 46 18.46 -11.39 3.54
CA PRO A 46 18.02 -10.04 3.21
C PRO A 46 19.08 -9.19 2.51
N VAL A 47 20.38 -9.51 2.67
CA VAL A 47 21.46 -8.75 2.03
C VAL A 47 21.59 -9.13 0.57
N ALA A 48 21.54 -10.44 0.27
CA ALA A 48 21.49 -10.91 -1.12
C ALA A 48 20.25 -10.36 -1.85
N ARG A 49 19.09 -10.35 -1.18
CA ARG A 49 17.86 -9.74 -1.74
C ARG A 49 18.01 -8.24 -2.02
N ALA A 50 18.63 -7.47 -1.13
CA ALA A 50 18.87 -6.05 -1.36
C ALA A 50 19.76 -5.80 -2.60
N GLN A 51 20.80 -6.63 -2.79
CA GLN A 51 21.66 -6.57 -3.98
C GLN A 51 20.89 -6.91 -5.25
N GLU A 52 20.06 -7.96 -5.23
CA GLU A 52 19.18 -8.32 -6.34
C GLU A 52 18.24 -7.16 -6.68
N LEU A 53 17.55 -6.59 -5.69
CA LEU A 53 16.67 -5.44 -5.86
C LEU A 53 17.43 -4.26 -6.49
N ALA A 54 18.64 -3.94 -6.02
CA ALA A 54 19.40 -2.82 -6.59
C ALA A 54 19.70 -2.95 -8.09
N THR A 55 19.74 -4.18 -8.61
CA THR A 55 19.95 -4.46 -10.04
C THR A 55 18.65 -4.61 -10.84
N THR A 56 17.61 -5.19 -10.24
CA THR A 56 16.37 -5.58 -10.91
C THR A 56 15.25 -4.54 -10.78
N LEU A 57 15.33 -3.63 -9.83
CA LEU A 57 14.30 -2.63 -9.57
C LEU A 57 14.09 -1.74 -10.81
N PRO A 58 12.85 -1.58 -11.29
CA PRO A 58 12.53 -0.65 -12.37
C PRO A 58 13.00 0.77 -12.08
N ARG A 59 13.54 1.44 -13.10
CA ARG A 59 14.03 2.82 -12.98
C ARG A 59 12.94 3.86 -13.16
N THR A 60 11.85 3.49 -13.80
CA THR A 60 10.72 4.38 -14.05
C THR A 60 9.46 3.73 -13.51
N TRP A 61 8.67 4.54 -12.81
CA TRP A 61 7.41 4.16 -12.21
C TRP A 61 6.37 5.22 -12.55
N CYS A 62 5.15 4.79 -12.85
CA CYS A 62 4.06 5.69 -13.17
C CYS A 62 2.81 5.33 -12.40
N GLY A 63 1.96 6.31 -12.15
CA GLY A 63 0.66 6.10 -11.54
C GLY A 63 0.05 7.41 -11.11
N THR A 64 -0.60 7.42 -9.95
CA THR A 64 -1.43 8.56 -9.55
C THR A 64 -1.30 8.88 -8.07
N PHE A 65 -1.44 10.16 -7.74
CA PHE A 65 -1.61 10.65 -6.38
C PHE A 65 -3.03 11.19 -6.20
N GLU A 66 -3.73 10.68 -5.19
CA GLU A 66 -5.07 11.10 -4.79
C GLU A 66 -4.99 11.80 -3.43
N PRO A 67 -5.07 13.14 -3.39
CA PRO A 67 -5.18 13.91 -2.16
C PRO A 67 -6.48 13.59 -1.40
N PHE A 68 -6.47 13.66 -0.07
CA PHE A 68 -7.69 13.48 0.75
C PHE A 68 -8.44 14.78 1.05
N ASP A 69 -7.98 15.91 0.51
CA ASP A 69 -8.56 17.25 0.69
C ASP A 69 -9.65 17.59 -0.35
N GLY A 70 -9.94 16.67 -1.28
CA GLY A 70 -10.91 16.85 -2.36
C GLY A 70 -10.35 17.48 -3.63
N ASN A 71 -9.03 17.76 -3.69
CA ASN A 71 -8.36 18.12 -4.93
C ASN A 71 -8.36 16.95 -5.93
N PRO A 72 -8.26 17.24 -7.24
CA PRO A 72 -8.26 16.21 -8.26
C PRO A 72 -7.05 15.27 -8.14
N THR A 73 -7.25 14.01 -8.51
CA THR A 73 -6.16 13.04 -8.71
C THR A 73 -5.17 13.56 -9.76
N VAL A 74 -3.88 13.40 -9.48
CA VAL A 74 -2.80 13.89 -10.33
C VAL A 74 -1.94 12.73 -10.81
N ASP A 75 -1.54 12.75 -12.08
CA ASP A 75 -0.58 11.78 -12.61
C ASP A 75 0.80 11.97 -11.99
N VAL A 76 1.44 10.85 -11.67
CA VAL A 76 2.76 10.79 -11.04
C VAL A 76 3.69 9.95 -11.89
N THR A 77 4.89 10.47 -12.13
CA THR A 77 6.03 9.74 -12.69
C THR A 77 7.20 9.83 -11.73
N LEU A 78 7.78 8.69 -11.35
CA LEU A 78 8.97 8.59 -10.53
C LEU A 78 10.11 7.98 -11.35
N GLU A 79 11.20 8.71 -11.45
CA GLU A 79 12.43 8.29 -12.13
C GLU A 79 13.56 8.14 -11.11
N LEU A 80 14.04 6.91 -10.93
CA LEU A 80 15.12 6.56 -10.03
C LEU A 80 16.46 6.66 -10.74
N SER A 81 17.21 7.71 -10.44
CA SER A 81 18.56 7.94 -10.96
C SER A 81 19.62 7.08 -10.27
N ALA A 82 19.42 6.72 -9.00
CA ALA A 82 20.32 5.87 -8.24
C ALA A 82 19.55 4.89 -7.36
N VAL A 83 20.01 3.64 -7.35
CA VAL A 83 19.46 2.55 -6.52
C VAL A 83 20.67 1.77 -6.00
N THR A 84 20.93 1.85 -4.71
CA THR A 84 22.16 1.33 -4.09
C THR A 84 21.81 0.42 -2.91
N ALA A 85 22.26 -0.83 -2.94
CA ALA A 85 22.10 -1.73 -1.80
C ALA A 85 23.04 -1.32 -0.65
N ILE A 86 22.50 -1.17 0.55
CA ILE A 86 23.21 -0.87 1.79
C ILE A 86 22.72 -1.84 2.87
N GLY A 87 23.46 -2.93 3.08
CA GLY A 87 23.06 -4.00 4.00
C GLY A 87 21.75 -4.65 3.56
N GLN A 88 20.71 -4.54 4.39
CA GLN A 88 19.36 -5.09 4.13
C GLN A 88 18.40 -4.06 3.52
N MET A 89 18.91 -2.87 3.18
CA MET A 89 18.13 -1.78 2.60
C MET A 89 18.64 -1.43 1.22
N VAL A 90 17.81 -0.73 0.45
CA VAL A 90 18.15 -0.15 -0.83
C VAL A 90 17.92 1.36 -0.74
N ASP A 91 18.98 2.17 -0.82
CA ASP A 91 18.89 3.62 -0.94
C ASP A 91 18.43 3.98 -2.36
N LEU A 92 17.43 4.85 -2.43
CA LEU A 92 16.75 5.27 -3.65
C LEU A 92 16.92 6.78 -3.80
N ARG A 93 17.35 7.22 -4.98
CA ARG A 93 17.38 8.65 -5.34
C ARG A 93 16.85 8.85 -6.74
N GLY A 94 16.19 9.99 -6.94
CA GLY A 94 15.57 10.27 -8.21
C GLY A 94 14.80 11.58 -8.24
N SER A 95 13.90 11.67 -9.20
CA SER A 95 12.94 12.76 -9.34
C SER A 95 11.53 12.21 -9.45
N MET A 96 10.59 12.88 -8.80
CA MET A 96 9.17 12.61 -8.90
C MET A 96 8.47 13.82 -9.51
N THR A 97 7.74 13.59 -10.59
CA THR A 97 6.88 14.58 -11.24
C THR A 97 5.44 14.26 -10.86
N MET A 98 4.75 15.21 -10.25
CA MET A 98 3.33 15.15 -9.89
C MET A 98 2.62 16.29 -10.61
N GLY A 99 1.91 15.98 -11.69
CA GLY A 99 1.31 16.99 -12.57
C GLY A 99 2.38 17.87 -13.22
N SER A 100 2.37 19.17 -12.92
CA SER A 100 3.36 20.14 -13.44
C SER A 100 4.55 20.37 -12.50
N VAL A 101 4.57 19.75 -11.31
CA VAL A 101 5.61 19.96 -10.30
C VAL A 101 6.57 18.78 -10.30
N THR A 102 7.87 19.06 -10.45
CA THR A 102 8.92 18.05 -10.32
C THR A 102 9.75 18.33 -9.07
N THR A 103 9.92 17.32 -8.23
CA THR A 103 10.71 17.39 -7.00
C THR A 103 11.79 16.29 -7.00
N PRO A 104 13.02 16.58 -6.54
CA PRO A 104 13.95 15.53 -6.18
C PRO A 104 13.35 14.68 -5.04
N VAL A 105 13.66 13.38 -5.04
CA VAL A 105 13.23 12.46 -3.99
C VAL A 105 14.41 11.63 -3.49
N GLN A 106 14.35 11.27 -2.21
CA GLN A 106 15.24 10.30 -1.58
C GLN A 106 14.41 9.32 -0.76
N GLY A 107 14.75 8.03 -0.79
CA GLY A 107 14.04 7.03 -0.04
C GLY A 107 14.84 5.78 0.26
N ASN A 108 14.23 4.86 1.00
CA ASN A 108 14.78 3.56 1.32
C ASN A 108 13.72 2.48 1.07
N LEU A 109 14.16 1.31 0.58
CA LEU A 109 13.35 0.11 0.48
C LEU A 109 13.98 -1.00 1.34
N HIS A 110 13.23 -1.56 2.27
CA HIS A 110 13.70 -2.62 3.15
C HIS A 110 13.51 -4.00 2.50
N ALA A 111 14.60 -4.73 2.24
CA ALA A 111 14.57 -5.94 1.42
C ALA A 111 13.79 -7.12 2.01
N LYS A 112 13.56 -7.14 3.33
CA LYS A 112 12.79 -8.21 4.00
C LYS A 112 11.30 -7.94 4.04
N SER A 113 10.90 -6.68 4.18
CA SER A 113 9.50 -6.29 4.43
C SER A 113 8.87 -5.59 3.24
N ASP A 114 9.66 -5.26 2.21
CA ASP A 114 9.29 -4.37 1.11
C ASP A 114 8.70 -3.04 1.62
N GLN A 115 9.10 -2.60 2.82
CA GLN A 115 8.70 -1.31 3.33
C GLN A 115 9.46 -0.21 2.59
N LEU A 116 8.71 0.73 2.02
CA LEU A 116 9.22 1.90 1.31
C LEU A 116 9.03 3.14 2.18
N ASP A 117 10.09 3.92 2.34
CA ASP A 117 10.04 5.29 2.83
C ASP A 117 10.57 6.20 1.72
N LEU A 118 9.79 7.17 1.23
CA LEU A 118 10.19 8.04 0.13
C LEU A 118 9.86 9.51 0.43
N ILE A 119 10.87 10.37 0.44
CA ILE A 119 10.80 11.76 0.88
C ILE A 119 10.97 12.68 -0.32
N PRO A 120 9.99 13.53 -0.66
CA PRO A 120 10.19 14.65 -1.57
C PRO A 120 11.01 15.76 -0.88
N LEU A 121 12.03 16.25 -1.59
CA LEU A 121 13.01 17.20 -1.05
C LEU A 121 12.83 18.64 -1.59
N GLY A 122 11.88 18.88 -2.49
CA GLY A 122 11.63 20.16 -3.11
C GLY A 122 10.65 21.04 -2.33
N ASP A 123 10.65 22.33 -2.68
CA ASP A 123 9.70 23.36 -2.26
C ASP A 123 9.57 24.36 -3.43
N PRO A 124 8.37 24.62 -4.00
CA PRO A 124 7.05 24.16 -3.58
C PRO A 124 6.69 22.73 -4.03
N LEU A 125 5.73 22.12 -3.34
CA LEU A 125 5.10 20.83 -3.67
C LEU A 125 3.64 21.03 -4.11
N ILE A 126 2.97 19.97 -4.56
CA ILE A 126 1.55 20.00 -4.94
C ILE A 126 0.64 20.09 -3.70
N ALA A 127 -0.63 20.47 -3.90
CA ALA A 127 -1.65 20.40 -2.85
C ALA A 127 -1.76 18.99 -2.24
N GLY A 128 -2.04 18.92 -0.94
CA GLY A 128 -2.04 17.67 -0.17
C GLY A 128 -0.65 17.17 0.28
N VAL A 129 0.45 17.68 -0.29
CA VAL A 129 1.83 17.30 0.03
C VAL A 129 2.59 18.52 0.56
N GLU A 130 3.32 18.35 1.66
CA GLU A 130 4.10 19.44 2.25
C GLU A 130 5.55 19.03 2.56
N PRO A 131 6.50 19.99 2.55
CA PRO A 131 7.90 19.71 2.87
C PRO A 131 8.05 19.07 4.26
N GLY A 132 8.87 18.02 4.33
CA GLY A 132 9.16 17.28 5.55
C GLY A 132 8.24 16.08 5.82
N GLY A 133 7.21 15.86 5.01
CA GLY A 133 6.48 14.59 5.02
C GLY A 133 7.16 13.50 4.19
N LEU A 134 6.57 12.31 4.19
CA LEU A 134 7.07 11.19 3.41
C LEU A 134 5.95 10.26 2.92
N PHE A 135 6.26 9.52 1.87
CA PHE A 135 5.46 8.44 1.34
C PHE A 135 5.87 7.10 1.98
N LEU A 136 4.91 6.37 2.55
CA LEU A 136 5.09 5.09 3.22
C LEU A 136 4.40 3.96 2.47
N GLY A 137 5.16 2.96 2.03
CA GLY A 137 4.65 1.77 1.35
C GLY A 137 4.96 0.50 2.15
N LEU A 138 4.05 -0.47 2.14
CA LEU A 138 4.26 -1.79 2.77
C LEU A 138 4.51 -2.91 1.75
N GLN A 139 4.40 -2.59 0.46
CA GLN A 139 4.57 -3.51 -0.67
C GLN A 139 5.37 -2.80 -1.78
N GLY A 140 6.44 -2.12 -1.37
CA GLY A 140 7.22 -1.25 -2.23
C GLY A 140 6.47 0.02 -2.61
N PHE A 141 6.36 0.27 -3.91
CA PHE A 141 5.90 1.55 -4.48
C PHE A 141 4.37 1.66 -4.64
N SER A 142 3.60 0.61 -4.30
CA SER A 142 2.13 0.68 -4.33
C SER A 142 1.45 -0.40 -3.49
N PRO A 143 0.39 -0.07 -2.73
CA PRO A 143 -0.05 1.28 -2.40
C PRO A 143 0.90 1.96 -1.41
N THR A 144 1.03 3.27 -1.53
CA THR A 144 1.88 4.10 -0.68
C THR A 144 1.06 5.26 -0.11
N GLY A 145 1.05 5.43 1.20
CA GLY A 145 0.33 6.51 1.87
C GLY A 145 1.21 7.72 2.10
N TRP A 146 0.66 8.93 1.95
CA TRP A 146 1.33 10.14 2.40
C TRP A 146 1.21 10.27 3.92
N GLN A 147 2.35 10.36 4.60
CA GLN A 147 2.45 10.75 6.00
C GLN A 147 2.87 12.22 6.08
N SER A 148 1.90 13.04 6.46
CA SER A 148 2.10 14.46 6.71
C SER A 148 3.00 14.70 7.94
N PRO A 149 3.89 15.71 7.94
CA PRO A 149 4.69 16.08 9.11
C PRO A 149 3.84 16.68 10.24
N ARG A 150 2.62 17.15 9.95
CA ARG A 150 1.65 17.63 10.94
C ARG A 150 0.23 17.23 10.56
N LEU A 151 -0.66 17.14 11.55
CA LEU A 151 -2.07 16.78 11.32
C LEU A 151 -2.87 17.90 10.63
N ILE A 152 -2.51 19.15 10.88
CA ILE A 152 -3.18 20.33 10.32
C ILE A 152 -2.11 21.38 10.03
N ASN A 153 -2.07 21.87 8.79
CA ASN A 153 -1.30 23.06 8.46
C ASN A 153 -2.22 24.29 8.51
N THR A 154 -2.07 25.11 9.54
CA THR A 154 -2.89 26.32 9.72
C THR A 154 -2.51 27.47 8.79
N ALA A 155 -1.31 27.44 8.20
CA ALA A 155 -0.85 28.43 7.23
C ALA A 155 -1.40 28.14 5.83
N ASP A 156 -1.58 26.86 5.49
CA ASP A 156 -2.20 26.43 4.25
C ASP A 156 -3.10 25.19 4.49
N PRO A 157 -4.42 25.38 4.62
CA PRO A 157 -5.37 24.29 4.88
C PRO A 157 -5.46 23.26 3.74
N SER A 158 -4.94 23.56 2.55
CA SER A 158 -4.86 22.61 1.43
C SER A 158 -3.68 21.64 1.57
N THR A 159 -2.84 21.82 2.60
CA THR A 159 -1.71 20.94 2.90
C THR A 159 -1.95 20.23 4.24
N GLY A 160 -1.71 18.92 4.28
CA GLY A 160 -1.73 18.14 5.52
C GLY A 160 -2.90 17.16 5.72
N VAL A 161 -3.80 17.00 4.74
CA VAL A 161 -4.95 16.07 4.87
C VAL A 161 -4.56 14.60 4.57
N GLY A 162 -3.36 14.35 4.06
CA GLY A 162 -2.97 13.02 3.61
C GLY A 162 -3.24 12.82 2.11
N GLY A 163 -2.92 11.63 1.64
CA GLY A 163 -3.20 11.22 0.27
C GLY A 163 -2.68 9.82 0.01
N ARG A 164 -3.07 9.24 -1.13
CA ARG A 164 -2.62 7.93 -1.57
C ARG A 164 -1.85 8.06 -2.87
N LEU A 165 -0.64 7.52 -2.87
CA LEU A 165 0.19 7.31 -4.04
C LEU A 165 0.08 5.84 -4.46
N ALA A 166 -0.18 5.60 -5.74
CA ALA A 166 -0.14 4.28 -6.32
C ALA A 166 0.77 4.31 -7.55
N LEU A 167 1.88 3.60 -7.51
CA LEU A 167 2.83 3.50 -8.62
C LEU A 167 2.92 2.08 -9.17
N MET A 168 3.12 1.98 -10.47
CA MET A 168 3.33 0.73 -11.19
C MET A 168 4.59 0.85 -12.03
N SER A 169 5.32 -0.24 -12.17
CA SER A 169 6.55 -0.29 -12.98
C SER A 169 6.28 -0.20 -14.49
N SER A 170 5.04 -0.45 -14.92
CA SER A 170 4.58 -0.28 -16.29
C SER A 170 3.95 1.10 -16.47
N CYS A 171 4.63 1.98 -17.20
CA CYS A 171 4.14 3.30 -17.57
C CYS A 171 3.22 3.31 -18.80
N GLN A 172 2.88 2.15 -19.35
CA GLN A 172 1.89 2.06 -20.41
C GLN A 172 0.51 2.17 -19.78
N ALA A 173 -0.26 3.18 -20.20
CA ALA A 173 -1.70 3.16 -20.01
C ALA A 173 -2.21 1.85 -20.63
N GLU A 174 -2.74 0.94 -19.81
CA GLU A 174 -3.52 -0.18 -20.34
C GLU A 174 -4.58 0.43 -21.24
N THR A 175 -4.41 0.28 -22.56
CA THR A 175 -5.42 0.72 -23.51
C THR A 175 -6.64 -0.13 -23.18
N PRO A 176 -7.76 0.45 -22.71
CA PRO A 176 -8.92 -0.34 -22.36
C PRO A 176 -9.32 -1.10 -23.62
N VAL A 177 -9.15 -2.42 -23.60
CA VAL A 177 -9.61 -3.27 -24.71
C VAL A 177 -11.12 -3.00 -24.80
N PRO A 178 -11.62 -2.46 -25.92
CA PRO A 178 -13.04 -2.14 -26.02
C PRO A 178 -13.80 -3.45 -25.86
N VAL A 179 -14.53 -3.59 -24.76
CA VAL A 179 -15.45 -4.71 -24.55
C VAL A 179 -16.54 -4.55 -25.60
N GLN A 180 -16.41 -5.27 -26.71
CA GLN A 180 -17.48 -5.34 -27.69
C GLN A 180 -18.63 -6.14 -27.08
N PRO A 181 -19.83 -5.57 -26.93
CA PRO A 181 -20.98 -6.34 -26.50
C PRO A 181 -21.27 -7.40 -27.57
N LEU A 182 -21.37 -8.66 -27.14
CA LEU A 182 -21.91 -9.74 -27.96
C LEU A 182 -23.41 -9.48 -28.09
N TRP A 183 -23.82 -8.94 -29.23
CA TRP A 183 -25.20 -8.99 -29.72
C TRP A 183 -25.29 -9.99 -30.86
#